data_AF-A0A251T181-F1
#
_entry.id   AF-A0A251T181-F1
#
_cell.length_a   1.000
_cell.length_b   1.000
_cell.length_c   1.000
_cell.angle_alpha   90.00
_cell.angle_beta   90.00
_cell.angle_gamma   90.00
#
_symmetry.space_group_name_H-M   'P 1'
#
loop_
_entity.id
_entity.type
_entity.pdbx_description
1 polymer ?
#
loop_
_entity_poly.entity_id
_entity_poly.type
_entity_poly.pdbx_seq_one_letter_code
_entity_poly.pdbx_strand_id
1 'polypeptide(L)'
;MHATLKSHFPSHRNTLDKLVLYVDHVVDRQYAEIRSSFETSLRKVMTHHKNQPMLAYILRKVSIYAIELLSMELKRKEDGLRAYGASCGCQLFTSCGLPCACRLEKMENNGQQIRITHIDVFWKKLDFKPARNNIEDIDVDAEFEKLKQQIDPTPPQVKRSFFEKFQQIREQ
;
A
#
# COMPACT_ATOMS: atom_id res chain seq x y z
N MET A 1 18.29 13.74 15.36
CA MET A 1 18.57 12.35 15.83
C MET A 1 19.23 12.28 17.19
N HIS A 2 20.33 12.98 17.47
CA HIS A 2 21.04 12.89 18.76
C HIS A 2 20.23 13.40 19.99
N ALA A 3 19.40 14.43 19.82
CA ALA A 3 18.55 14.98 20.90
C ALA A 3 17.41 14.04 21.31
N THR A 4 16.77 13.38 20.35
CA THR A 4 15.69 12.41 20.58
C THR A 4 16.22 11.19 21.33
N LEU A 5 17.40 10.69 20.95
CA LEU A 5 18.06 9.60 21.67
C LEU A 5 18.41 10.02 23.11
N LYS A 6 18.89 11.26 23.31
CA LYS A 6 19.18 11.80 24.65
C LYS A 6 17.94 11.93 25.54
N SER A 7 16.78 12.30 25.00
CA SER A 7 15.54 12.37 25.81
C SER A 7 15.06 11.00 26.30
N HIS A 8 15.50 9.93 25.65
CA HIS A 8 15.19 8.56 26.05
C HIS A 8 16.13 8.02 27.16
N PHE A 9 17.26 8.68 27.42
CA PHE A 9 18.18 8.27 28.47
C PHE A 9 17.86 8.93 29.82
N PRO A 10 17.65 8.13 30.89
CA PRO A 10 17.29 8.66 32.20
C PRO A 10 18.46 9.36 32.93
N SER A 11 19.71 9.21 32.48
CA SER A 11 20.88 9.85 33.08
C SER A 11 22.05 9.99 32.10
N HIS A 12 22.97 10.92 32.42
CA HIS A 12 24.24 11.16 31.71
C HIS A 12 25.38 10.22 32.16
N ARG A 13 25.14 9.34 33.15
CA ARG A 13 26.07 8.32 33.66
C ARG A 13 25.50 6.91 33.48
N ASN A 14 25.17 6.53 32.26
CA ASN A 14 24.73 5.17 31.97
C ASN A 14 25.95 4.30 31.70
N THR A 15 26.09 3.25 32.49
CA THR A 15 27.05 2.17 32.22
C THR A 15 26.51 1.34 31.04
N LEU A 16 27.40 0.64 30.33
CA LEU A 16 27.04 -0.11 29.11
C LEU A 16 25.93 -1.14 29.36
N ASP A 17 25.96 -1.81 30.51
CA ASP A 17 24.93 -2.74 31.00
C ASP A 17 23.55 -2.09 31.08
N LYS A 18 23.45 -0.87 31.61
CA LYS A 18 22.17 -0.14 31.72
C LYS A 18 21.63 0.28 30.35
N LEU A 19 22.51 0.63 29.43
CA LEU A 19 22.12 0.99 28.05
C LEU A 19 21.58 -0.23 27.30
N VAL A 20 22.25 -1.38 27.42
CA VAL A 20 21.80 -2.63 26.77
C VAL A 20 20.43 -3.04 27.29
N LEU A 21 20.22 -3.05 28.61
CA LEU A 21 18.91 -3.37 29.20
C LEU A 21 17.82 -2.39 28.78
N TYR A 22 18.16 -1.09 28.67
CA TYR A 22 17.22 -0.09 28.19
C TYR A 22 16.80 -0.33 26.74
N VAL A 23 17.77 -0.60 25.85
CA VAL A 23 17.50 -0.92 24.44
C VAL A 23 16.63 -2.18 24.34
N ASP A 24 16.95 -3.21 25.13
CA ASP A 24 16.16 -4.45 25.19
C ASP A 24 14.69 -4.17 25.55
N HIS A 25 14.45 -3.38 26.61
CA HIS A 25 13.10 -2.94 26.99
C HIS A 25 12.39 -2.11 25.92
N VAL A 26 13.10 -1.23 25.22
CA VAL A 26 12.51 -0.45 24.13
C VAL A 26 12.10 -1.36 22.98
N VAL A 27 12.96 -2.31 22.61
CA VAL A 27 12.68 -3.29 21.55
C VAL A 27 11.50 -4.18 21.94
N ASP A 28 11.47 -4.70 23.17
CA ASP A 28 10.36 -5.50 23.68
C ASP A 28 9.04 -4.74 23.65
N ARG A 29 9.06 -3.47 24.07
CA ARG A 29 7.88 -2.62 24.04
C ARG A 29 7.39 -2.40 22.60
N GLN A 30 8.29 -2.05 21.68
CA GLN A 30 7.94 -1.87 20.27
C GLN A 30 7.40 -3.17 19.68
N TYR A 31 8.00 -4.30 20.00
CA TYR A 31 7.53 -5.62 19.57
C TYR A 31 6.10 -5.89 20.07
N ALA A 32 5.82 -5.63 21.34
CA ALA A 32 4.49 -5.79 21.93
C ALA A 32 3.45 -4.84 21.30
N GLU A 33 3.81 -3.58 21.06
CA GLU A 33 2.95 -2.59 20.41
C GLU A 33 2.60 -3.00 18.97
N ILE A 34 3.60 -3.40 18.18
CA ILE A 34 3.39 -3.88 16.80
C ILE A 34 2.54 -5.15 16.80
N ARG A 35 2.84 -6.13 17.67
CA ARG A 35 2.04 -7.35 17.81
C ARG A 35 0.58 -7.04 18.11
N SER A 36 0.33 -6.14 19.06
CA SER A 36 -1.02 -5.69 19.42
C SER A 36 -1.75 -5.05 18.24
N SER A 37 -1.05 -4.24 17.43
CA SER A 37 -1.61 -3.63 16.22
C SER A 37 -1.97 -4.65 15.13
N PHE A 38 -1.17 -5.70 14.96
CA PHE A 38 -1.47 -6.82 14.06
C PHE A 38 -2.68 -7.60 14.53
N GLU A 39 -2.73 -7.96 15.82
CA GLU A 39 -3.87 -8.66 16.41
C GLU A 39 -5.15 -7.84 16.28
N THR A 40 -5.06 -6.51 16.48
CA THR A 40 -6.15 -5.58 16.24
C THR A 40 -6.59 -5.61 14.78
N SER A 41 -5.66 -5.59 13.83
CA SER A 41 -5.98 -5.64 12.39
C SER A 41 -6.64 -6.94 11.96
N LEU A 42 -6.29 -8.06 12.59
CA LEU A 42 -6.88 -9.37 12.32
C LEU A 42 -8.27 -9.55 12.93
N ARG A 43 -8.50 -8.99 14.13
CA ARG A 43 -9.73 -9.22 14.90
C ARG A 43 -10.77 -8.13 14.73
N LYS A 44 -10.36 -6.86 14.71
CA LYS A 44 -11.25 -5.70 14.73
C LYS A 44 -11.63 -5.32 13.30
N VAL A 45 -12.94 -5.18 13.06
CA VAL A 45 -13.47 -4.59 11.83
C VAL A 45 -14.32 -3.40 12.22
N MET A 46 -13.95 -2.20 11.77
CA MET A 46 -14.77 -1.02 12.04
C MET A 46 -16.09 -1.09 11.27
N THR A 47 -17.16 -0.60 11.89
CA THR A 47 -18.53 -0.66 11.36
C THR A 47 -18.64 0.01 10.00
N HIS A 48 -17.99 1.16 9.80
CA HIS A 48 -18.03 1.89 8.53
C HIS A 48 -17.36 1.13 7.37
N HIS A 49 -16.34 0.30 7.63
CA HIS A 49 -15.75 -0.53 6.58
C HIS A 49 -16.67 -1.68 6.15
N LYS A 50 -17.53 -2.20 7.05
CA LYS A 50 -18.51 -3.24 6.70
C LYS A 50 -19.57 -2.73 5.73
N ASN A 51 -19.84 -1.43 5.78
CA ASN A 51 -20.82 -0.78 4.91
C ASN A 51 -20.29 -0.51 3.50
N GLN A 52 -19.02 -0.86 3.20
CA GLN A 52 -18.39 -0.69 1.88
C GLN A 52 -18.23 -2.06 1.19
N PRO A 53 -19.11 -2.43 0.25
CA PRO A 53 -19.08 -3.75 -0.41
C PRO A 53 -17.77 -4.04 -1.14
N MET A 54 -17.09 -2.99 -1.63
CA MET A 54 -15.85 -3.10 -2.39
C MET A 54 -14.68 -3.61 -1.55
N LEU A 55 -14.72 -3.43 -0.22
CA LEU A 55 -13.67 -3.84 0.72
C LEU A 55 -13.89 -5.25 1.30
N ALA A 56 -15.07 -5.85 1.11
CA ALA A 56 -15.50 -7.05 1.82
C ALA A 56 -14.48 -8.22 1.77
N TYR A 57 -13.81 -8.40 0.63
CA TYR A 57 -12.88 -9.52 0.39
C TYR A 57 -11.49 -9.35 1.03
N ILE A 58 -11.13 -8.12 1.40
CA ILE A 58 -9.83 -7.79 2.00
C ILE A 58 -9.91 -7.50 3.51
N LEU A 59 -11.11 -7.33 4.07
CA LEU A 59 -11.30 -7.16 5.51
C LEU A 59 -10.64 -8.32 6.27
N ARG A 60 -9.95 -7.99 7.37
CA ARG A 60 -9.20 -8.93 8.24
C ARG A 60 -8.02 -9.65 7.57
N LYS A 61 -7.70 -9.34 6.32
CA LYS A 61 -6.55 -9.94 5.60
C LYS A 61 -5.44 -8.93 5.28
N VAL A 62 -5.69 -7.65 5.52
CA VAL A 62 -4.77 -6.55 5.33
C VAL A 62 -4.82 -5.64 6.55
N SER A 63 -3.80 -4.82 6.75
CA SER A 63 -3.75 -3.87 7.88
C SER A 63 -4.97 -2.95 7.89
N ILE A 64 -5.46 -2.58 9.09
CA ILE A 64 -6.55 -1.59 9.22
C ILE A 64 -6.14 -0.27 8.56
N TYR A 65 -4.88 0.13 8.66
CA TYR A 65 -4.40 1.36 8.04
C TYR A 65 -4.52 1.33 6.51
N ALA A 66 -4.24 0.20 5.85
CA ALA A 66 -4.49 0.04 4.42
C ALA A 66 -5.97 0.18 4.07
N ILE A 67 -6.86 -0.33 4.93
CA ILE A 67 -8.31 -0.19 4.75
C ILE A 67 -8.73 1.28 4.89
N GLU A 68 -8.19 2.02 5.85
CA GLU A 68 -8.46 3.46 6.01
C GLU A 68 -8.03 4.26 4.78
N LEU A 69 -6.82 4.00 4.26
CA LEU A 69 -6.34 4.64 3.03
C LEU A 69 -7.25 4.32 1.83
N LEU A 70 -7.70 3.07 1.69
CA LEU A 70 -8.65 2.70 0.63
C LEU A 70 -10.02 3.37 0.81
N SER A 71 -10.51 3.52 2.04
CA SER A 71 -11.73 4.27 2.32
C SER A 71 -11.58 5.75 1.94
N MET A 72 -10.39 6.34 2.11
CA MET A 72 -10.11 7.70 1.63
C MET A 72 -10.11 7.79 0.10
N GLU A 73 -9.48 6.84 -0.59
CA GLU A 73 -9.48 6.78 -2.06
C GLU A 73 -10.90 6.54 -2.62
N LEU A 74 -11.72 5.73 -1.95
CA LEU A 74 -13.14 5.57 -2.25
C LEU A 74 -13.91 6.89 -2.14
N LYS A 75 -13.65 7.68 -1.09
CA LYS A 75 -14.26 9.00 -0.94
C LYS A 75 -13.79 9.95 -2.03
N ARG A 76 -12.49 9.97 -2.33
CA ARG A 76 -11.90 10.78 -3.40
C ARG A 76 -12.47 10.44 -4.78
N LYS A 77 -12.80 9.17 -5.00
CA LYS A 77 -13.47 8.68 -6.20
C LYS A 77 -14.86 9.33 -6.37
N GLU A 78 -15.69 9.32 -5.33
CA GLU A 78 -17.01 9.97 -5.37
C GLU A 78 -16.89 11.50 -5.47
N ASP A 79 -16.13 12.12 -4.56
CA ASP A 79 -16.08 13.58 -4.40
C ASP A 79 -15.26 14.27 -5.48
N GLY A 80 -14.29 13.60 -6.11
CA GLY A 80 -13.38 14.20 -7.08
C GLY A 80 -13.69 13.78 -8.50
N LEU A 81 -13.57 12.47 -8.78
CA LEU A 81 -13.71 11.93 -10.12
C LEU A 81 -15.15 12.03 -10.63
N ARG A 82 -16.12 11.54 -9.86
CA ARG A 82 -17.53 11.54 -10.29
C ARG A 82 -18.17 12.92 -10.22
N ALA A 83 -17.94 13.66 -9.14
CA ALA A 83 -18.57 14.95 -8.95
C ALA A 83 -18.02 16.06 -9.87
N TYR A 84 -16.72 16.03 -10.19
CA TYR A 84 -16.07 17.13 -10.93
C TYR A 84 -15.36 16.69 -12.23
N GLY A 85 -15.47 15.42 -12.63
CA GLY A 85 -14.76 14.89 -13.81
C GLY A 85 -13.24 14.97 -13.69
N ALA A 86 -12.71 15.09 -12.47
CA ALA A 86 -11.28 15.25 -12.23
C ALA A 86 -10.51 13.95 -12.55
N SER A 87 -9.25 14.07 -12.95
CA SER A 87 -8.34 12.92 -13.03
C SER A 87 -7.70 12.66 -11.66
N CYS A 88 -7.40 11.39 -11.32
CA CYS A 88 -6.79 11.10 -10.02
C CYS A 88 -5.34 11.55 -9.85
N GLY A 89 -4.71 12.13 -10.89
CA GLY A 89 -3.32 12.59 -10.86
C GLY A 89 -2.29 11.47 -10.64
N CYS A 90 -2.75 10.22 -10.64
CA CYS A 90 -1.97 9.03 -10.40
C CYS A 90 -1.07 8.72 -11.62
N GLN A 91 0.25 8.79 -11.43
CA GLN A 91 1.23 8.37 -12.45
C GLN A 91 1.31 6.84 -12.58
N LEU A 92 1.06 6.12 -11.49
CA LEU A 92 1.05 4.65 -11.44
C LEU A 92 -0.34 4.15 -11.02
N PHE A 93 -0.69 2.94 -11.47
CA PHE A 93 -1.96 2.28 -11.15
C PHE A 93 -2.14 1.95 -9.66
N THR A 94 -1.05 2.02 -8.89
CA THR A 94 -1.03 1.86 -7.44
C THR A 94 -0.25 3.01 -6.81
N SER A 95 -0.80 3.66 -5.80
CA SER A 95 -0.04 4.53 -4.90
C SER A 95 0.42 3.69 -3.71
N CYS A 96 1.73 3.52 -3.54
CA CYS A 96 2.30 2.77 -2.41
C CYS A 96 1.72 1.34 -2.25
N GLY A 97 1.41 0.66 -3.37
CA GLY A 97 0.88 -0.72 -3.33
C GLY A 97 -0.62 -0.86 -3.07
N LEU A 98 -1.39 0.22 -3.12
CA LEU A 98 -2.86 0.22 -3.02
C LEU A 98 -3.49 0.77 -4.31
N PRO A 99 -4.65 0.24 -4.74
CA PRO A 99 -5.42 0.82 -5.85
C PRO A 99 -5.84 2.28 -5.58
N CYS A 100 -5.57 3.16 -6.53
CA CYS A 100 -6.00 4.55 -6.48
C CYS A 100 -7.48 4.73 -6.90
N ALA A 101 -8.07 5.89 -6.64
CA ALA A 101 -9.46 6.22 -6.96
C ALA A 101 -9.86 5.91 -8.42
N CYS A 102 -9.02 6.24 -9.42
CA CYS A 102 -9.26 5.87 -10.82
C CYS A 102 -9.42 4.36 -11.02
N ARG A 103 -8.60 3.56 -10.34
CA ARG A 103 -8.62 2.11 -10.46
C ARG A 103 -9.85 1.53 -9.77
N LEU A 104 -10.23 2.10 -8.64
CA LEU A 104 -11.45 1.72 -7.92
C LEU A 104 -12.70 1.99 -8.76
N GLU A 105 -12.78 3.14 -9.42
CA GLU A 105 -13.86 3.48 -10.36
C GLU A 105 -13.97 2.45 -11.48
N LYS A 106 -12.83 2.12 -12.11
CA LYS A 106 -12.80 1.13 -13.19
C LYS A 106 -13.21 -0.28 -12.72
N MET A 107 -12.80 -0.67 -11.52
CA MET A 107 -13.21 -1.96 -10.93
C MET A 107 -14.72 -1.98 -10.70
N GLU A 108 -15.27 -0.92 -10.10
CA GLU A 108 -16.70 -0.83 -9.81
C GLU A 108 -17.56 -0.83 -11.09
N ASN A 109 -17.16 -0.09 -12.12
CA ASN A 109 -17.82 -0.08 -13.42
C ASN A 109 -17.81 -1.45 -14.11
N ASN A 110 -16.82 -2.28 -13.80
CA ASN A 110 -16.73 -3.66 -14.29
C ASN A 110 -17.40 -4.68 -13.34
N GLY A 111 -18.08 -4.24 -12.28
CA GLY A 111 -18.67 -5.11 -11.25
C GLY A 111 -17.63 -5.89 -10.44
N GLN A 112 -16.38 -5.42 -10.38
CA GLN A 112 -15.28 -6.08 -9.69
C GLN A 112 -15.09 -5.51 -8.28
N GLN A 113 -14.78 -6.39 -7.33
CA GLN A 113 -14.41 -6.01 -5.96
C GLN A 113 -12.90 -6.09 -5.77
N ILE A 114 -12.35 -5.40 -4.75
CA ILE A 114 -10.93 -5.50 -4.46
C ILE A 114 -10.62 -6.92 -3.98
N ARG A 115 -9.75 -7.60 -4.71
CA ARG A 115 -9.17 -8.88 -4.29
C ARG A 115 -7.86 -8.64 -3.55
N ILE A 116 -7.48 -9.59 -2.70
CA ILE A 116 -6.20 -9.54 -1.98
C ILE A 116 -4.99 -9.53 -2.92
N THR A 117 -5.13 -10.06 -4.14
CA THR A 117 -4.08 -10.04 -5.17
C THR A 117 -3.78 -8.63 -5.68
N HIS A 118 -4.72 -7.69 -5.55
CA HIS A 118 -4.54 -6.29 -5.98
C HIS A 118 -3.85 -5.41 -4.93
N ILE A 119 -3.61 -5.96 -3.73
CA ILE A 119 -2.95 -5.27 -2.63
C ILE A 119 -1.49 -5.71 -2.60
N ASP A 120 -0.57 -4.81 -2.27
CA ASP A 120 0.83 -5.17 -2.09
C ASP A 120 1.05 -6.10 -0.88
N VAL A 121 2.07 -6.95 -0.94
CA VAL A 121 2.43 -7.88 0.15
C VAL A 121 2.72 -7.15 1.47
N PHE A 122 3.26 -5.93 1.39
CA PHE A 122 3.52 -5.07 2.54
C PHE A 122 2.27 -4.92 3.42
N TRP A 123 1.12 -4.62 2.82
CA TRP A 123 -0.12 -4.38 3.54
C TRP A 123 -0.80 -5.65 4.07
N LYS A 124 -0.42 -6.83 3.54
CA LYS A 124 -0.92 -8.15 3.96
C LYS A 124 -0.11 -8.72 5.12
N LYS A 125 1.10 -8.21 5.34
CA LYS A 125 2.02 -8.75 6.33
C LYS A 125 1.63 -8.29 7.73
N LEU A 126 0.89 -9.15 8.43
CA LEU A 126 0.40 -8.94 9.80
C LEU A 126 1.05 -9.91 10.80
N ASP A 127 2.25 -10.38 10.49
CA ASP A 127 3.05 -11.20 11.39
C ASP A 127 4.54 -10.86 11.27
N PHE A 128 5.31 -11.32 12.24
CA PHE A 128 6.77 -11.16 12.27
C PHE A 128 7.50 -12.24 11.47
N LYS A 129 6.79 -13.12 10.77
CA LYS A 129 7.47 -14.17 10.01
C LYS A 129 8.27 -13.51 8.89
N PRO A 130 9.44 -14.06 8.53
CA PRO A 130 10.14 -13.61 7.35
C PRO A 130 9.18 -13.68 6.15
N ALA A 131 9.20 -12.65 5.32
CA ALA A 131 8.37 -12.67 4.12
C ALA A 131 8.87 -13.84 3.27
N ARG A 132 8.00 -14.83 3.00
CA ARG A 132 8.27 -15.82 1.97
C ARG A 132 8.08 -15.12 0.65
N ASN A 133 9.10 -14.36 0.26
CA ASN A 133 9.18 -13.75 -1.05
C ASN A 133 9.47 -14.87 -2.04
N ASN A 134 8.44 -15.67 -2.34
CA ASN A 134 8.39 -16.36 -3.62
C ASN A 134 8.09 -15.27 -4.65
N ILE A 135 9.05 -14.38 -4.86
CA ILE A 135 9.01 -13.48 -6.01
C ILE A 135 9.35 -14.42 -7.16
N GLU A 136 8.30 -14.88 -7.82
CA GLU A 136 8.46 -15.53 -9.11
C GLU A 136 9.21 -14.54 -10.00
N ASP A 137 10.33 -14.98 -10.55
CA ASP A 137 11.08 -14.17 -11.49
C ASP A 137 10.16 -13.87 -12.68
N ILE A 138 10.01 -12.60 -13.00
CA ILE A 138 9.13 -12.17 -14.07
C ILE A 138 10.02 -12.06 -15.31
N ASP A 139 9.65 -12.80 -16.36
CA ASP A 139 10.24 -12.59 -17.68
C ASP A 139 9.81 -11.22 -18.21
N VAL A 140 10.66 -10.23 -17.93
CA VAL A 140 10.42 -8.82 -18.28
C VAL A 140 10.25 -8.67 -19.78
N ASP A 141 11.06 -9.36 -20.58
CA ASP A 141 11.00 -9.27 -22.03
C ASP A 141 9.67 -9.82 -22.56
N ALA A 142 9.20 -10.96 -22.03
CA ALA A 142 7.90 -11.51 -22.40
C ALA A 142 6.73 -10.61 -22.02
N GLU A 143 6.77 -9.96 -20.85
CA GLU A 143 5.73 -8.99 -20.44
C GLU A 143 5.76 -7.72 -21.29
N PHE A 144 6.95 -7.23 -21.66
CA PHE A 144 7.09 -6.08 -22.57
C PHE A 144 6.58 -6.41 -23.98
N GLU A 145 6.79 -7.63 -24.48
CA GLU A 145 6.25 -8.05 -25.78
C GLU A 145 4.72 -8.14 -25.77
N LYS A 146 4.11 -8.66 -24.70
CA LYS A 146 2.64 -8.62 -24.54
C LYS A 146 2.11 -7.19 -24.55
N LEU A 147 2.80 -6.27 -23.87
CA LEU A 147 2.41 -4.87 -23.82
C LEU A 147 2.52 -4.21 -25.21
N LYS A 148 3.61 -4.50 -25.94
CA LYS A 148 3.81 -4.03 -27.31
C LYS A 148 2.71 -4.52 -28.25
N GLN A 149 2.32 -5.79 -28.17
CA GLN A 149 1.20 -6.36 -28.92
C GLN A 149 -0.14 -5.64 -28.63
N GLN A 150 -0.34 -5.16 -27.40
CA GLN A 150 -1.54 -4.38 -27.06
C GLN A 150 -1.49 -2.93 -27.55
N ILE A 151 -0.30 -2.32 -27.62
CA ILE A 151 -0.10 -0.92 -28.03
C ILE A 151 -0.07 -0.78 -29.55
N ASP A 152 0.49 -1.75 -30.27
CA ASP A 152 0.62 -1.70 -31.73
C ASP A 152 -0.66 -1.46 -32.52
N PRO A 153 -1.83 -2.06 -32.17
CA PRO A 153 -3.08 -1.78 -32.88
C PRO A 153 -3.70 -0.42 -32.51
N THR A 154 -3.17 0.31 -31.52
CA THR A 154 -3.77 1.57 -31.08
C THR A 154 -3.41 2.74 -32.02
N PRO A 155 -4.25 3.79 -32.10
CA PRO A 155 -3.98 4.96 -32.95
C PRO A 155 -2.67 5.70 -32.58
N PRO A 156 -2.02 6.41 -33.53
CA PRO A 156 -0.75 7.11 -33.29
C PRO A 156 -0.77 8.09 -32.11
N GLN A 157 -1.89 8.78 -31.88
CA GLN A 157 -2.07 9.68 -30.74
C GLN A 157 -1.97 8.95 -29.38
N VAL A 158 -2.46 7.71 -29.30
CA VAL A 158 -2.43 6.89 -28.09
C VAL A 158 -1.01 6.38 -27.85
N LYS A 159 -0.32 5.94 -28.92
CA LYS A 159 1.09 5.55 -28.87
C LYS A 159 1.98 6.68 -28.34
N ARG A 160 1.75 7.92 -28.81
CA ARG A 160 2.48 9.11 -28.35
C ARG A 160 2.25 9.40 -26.86
N SER A 161 1.00 9.30 -26.39
CA SER A 161 0.69 9.44 -24.97
C SER A 161 1.34 8.37 -24.10
N PHE A 162 1.40 7.11 -24.55
CA PHE A 162 2.13 6.06 -23.85
C PHE A 162 3.63 6.35 -23.77
N PHE A 163 4.24 6.79 -24.87
CA PHE A 163 5.65 7.15 -24.91
C PHE A 163 6.00 8.27 -23.92
N GLU A 164 5.19 9.34 -23.87
CA GLU A 164 5.38 10.44 -22.92
C GLU A 164 5.32 9.96 -21.47
N LYS A 165 4.39 9.04 -21.15
CA LYS A 165 4.31 8.43 -19.82
C LYS A 165 5.54 7.56 -19.50
N PHE A 166 6.05 6.79 -20.46
CA PHE A 166 7.27 6.01 -20.25
C PHE A 166 8.49 6.90 -20.03
N GLN A 167 8.58 8.05 -20.70
CA GLN A 167 9.66 9.01 -20.45
C GLN A 167 9.61 9.57 -19.03
N GLN A 168 8.42 9.89 -18.51
CA GLN A 168 8.27 10.35 -17.12
C GLN A 168 8.75 9.34 -16.08
N ILE A 169 8.62 8.03 -16.36
CA ILE A 169 9.11 6.96 -15.47
C ILE A 169 10.63 6.90 -15.46
N ARG A 170 11.31 7.25 -16.57
CA ARG A 170 12.79 7.22 -16.66
C ARG A 170 13.50 8.34 -15.88
N GLU A 171 12.76 9.36 -15.46
CA GLU A 171 13.29 10.56 -14.80
C GLU A 171 13.11 10.57 -13.27
N GLN A 172 12.59 9.48 -12.68
CA GLN A 172 12.46 9.25 -11.23
C GLN A 172 13.59 8.38 -10.69
#